data_AF-B3XLT1-F1
#
_entry.id   AF-B3XLT1-F1
#
_cell.length_a   1.000
_cell.length_b   1.000
_cell.length_c   1.000
_cell.angle_alpha   90.00
_cell.angle_beta   90.00
_cell.angle_gamma   90.00
#
_symmetry.space_group_name_H-M   'P 1'
#
loop_
_entity.id
_entity.type
_entity.pdbx_description
1 polymer ?
#
loop_
_entity_poly.entity_id
_entity_poly.type
_entity_poly.pdbx_seq_one_letter_code
_entity_poly.pdbx_strand_id
1 'polypeptide(L)' 'MPNGTRISLRAARINANMTQDEAAKELSKYFGMKISRQRVMKYEENPQQTPPGFGQGFSTIYSIPIEVINFGREST' A
#
# COMPACT_ATOMS: atom_id res chain seq x y z
N MET A 1 -23.92 4.05 -4.74
CA MET A 1 -23.10 4.36 -3.54
C MET A 1 -22.19 5.51 -3.91
N PRO A 2 -21.99 6.55 -3.08
CA PRO A 2 -21.04 7.60 -3.46
C PRO A 2 -19.66 6.95 -3.57
N ASN A 3 -19.00 7.13 -4.71
CA ASN A 3 -17.64 6.69 -4.96
C ASN A 3 -16.72 7.42 -3.97
N GLY A 4 -16.62 6.89 -2.75
CA GLY A 4 -15.69 7.38 -1.73
C GLY A 4 -14.30 7.40 -2.36
N THR A 5 -13.70 8.59 -2.44
CA THR A 5 -12.49 8.84 -3.20
C THR A 5 -11.33 8.06 -2.57
N ARG A 6 -11.10 6.83 -3.05
CA ARG A 6 -9.96 6.02 -2.60
C ARG A 6 -8.67 6.79 -2.90
N ILE A 7 -7.79 6.90 -1.93
CA ILE A 7 -6.48 7.56 -2.11
C ILE A 7 -5.50 6.59 -2.78
N SER A 8 -4.55 7.10 -3.55
CA SER A 8 -3.50 6.25 -4.12
C SER A 8 -2.64 5.62 -3.02
N LEU A 9 -2.00 4.49 -3.31
CA LEU A 9 -1.06 3.85 -2.38
C LEU A 9 0.09 4.81 -1.98
N ARG A 10 0.54 5.65 -2.92
CA ARG A 10 1.53 6.70 -2.66
C ARG A 10 1.01 7.76 -1.67
N ALA A 11 -0.23 8.22 -1.85
CA ALA A 11 -0.85 9.19 -0.94
C ALA A 11 -1.03 8.59 0.46
N ALA A 12 -1.44 7.33 0.56
CA ALA A 12 -1.53 6.60 1.83
C ALA A 12 -0.18 6.59 2.57
N ARG A 13 0.92 6.30 1.86
CA ARG A 13 2.27 6.34 2.45
C ARG A 13 2.66 7.73 2.94
N ILE A 14 2.41 8.77 2.13
CA ILE A 14 2.73 10.16 2.50
C ILE A 14 1.91 10.59 3.73
N ASN A 15 0.63 10.23 3.79
CA ASN A 15 -0.22 10.51 4.95
C ASN A 15 0.25 9.77 6.22
N ALA A 16 0.87 8.61 6.06
CA ALA A 16 1.54 7.89 7.15
C ALA A 16 2.92 8.47 7.53
N ASN A 17 3.35 9.57 6.91
CA ASN A 17 4.66 10.19 7.09
C ASN A 17 5.85 9.24 6.85
N MET A 18 5.71 8.33 5.88
CA MET A 18 6.77 7.35 5.56
C MET A 18 7.45 7.63 4.22
N THR A 19 8.75 7.42 4.17
CA THR A 19 9.50 7.25 2.91
C THR A 19 9.25 5.86 2.32
N GLN A 20 9.60 5.65 1.05
CA GLN A 20 9.49 4.32 0.43
C GLN A 20 10.42 3.28 1.10
N ASP A 21 11.59 3.72 1.59
CA ASP A 21 12.53 2.86 2.32
C ASP A 21 11.97 2.44 3.68
N GLU A 22 11.34 3.36 4.41
CA GLU A 22 10.67 3.03 5.68
C GLU A 22 9.49 2.09 5.46
N ALA A 23 8.66 2.34 4.45
CA ALA A 23 7.58 1.43 4.09
C ALA A 23 8.11 0.02 3.75
N ALA A 24 9.20 -0.07 2.98
CA ALA A 24 9.82 -1.35 2.66
C ALA A 24 10.38 -2.06 3.91
N LYS A 25 10.96 -1.31 4.85
CA LYS A 25 11.46 -1.83 6.13
C LYS A 25 10.33 -2.36 7.01
N GLU A 26 9.24 -1.61 7.17
CA GLU A 26 8.10 -2.05 7.98
C GLU A 26 7.36 -3.23 7.34
N LEU A 27 7.18 -3.22 6.01
CA LEU A 27 6.67 -4.41 5.31
C LEU A 27 7.60 -5.62 5.51
N SER A 28 8.92 -5.42 5.49
CA SER A 28 9.86 -6.51 5.70
C SER A 28 9.68 -7.16 7.07
N LYS A 29 9.44 -6.33 8.11
CA LYS A 29 9.11 -6.82 9.45
C LYS A 29 7.76 -7.55 9.48
N TYR A 30 6.74 -6.98 8.84
CA TYR A 30 5.40 -7.57 8.77
C TYR A 30 5.39 -8.97 8.14
N PHE A 31 6.13 -9.17 7.03
CA PHE A 31 6.18 -10.44 6.32
C PHE A 31 7.29 -11.40 6.79
N GLY A 32 8.19 -10.96 7.67
CA GLY A 32 9.37 -11.75 8.06
C GLY A 32 10.34 -12.02 6.90
N MET A 33 10.31 -11.21 5.84
CA MET A 33 11.18 -11.37 4.66
C MET A 33 11.60 -10.02 4.10
N LYS A 34 12.77 -9.96 3.43
CA LYS A 34 13.27 -8.71 2.84
C LYS A 34 12.40 -8.24 1.68
N ILE A 35 11.86 -7.03 1.80
CA ILE A 35 11.15 -6.30 0.74
C ILE A 35 11.99 -5.07 0.37
N SER A 36 12.23 -4.88 -0.92
CA SER A 36 13.01 -3.74 -1.42
C SER A 36 12.14 -2.51 -1.59
N ARG A 37 12.75 -1.32 -1.45
CA ARG A 37 12.15 -0.03 -1.81
C ARG A 37 11.58 -0.03 -3.23
N GLN A 38 12.30 -0.62 -4.19
CA GLN A 38 11.85 -0.74 -5.59
C GLN A 38 10.53 -1.50 -5.70
N ARG A 39 10.30 -2.51 -4.85
CA ARG A 39 9.05 -3.26 -4.82
C ARG A 39 7.88 -2.40 -4.34
N VAL A 40 8.09 -1.55 -3.32
CA VAL A 40 7.10 -0.55 -2.90
C VAL A 40 6.80 0.44 -4.03
N MET A 41 7.85 0.99 -4.67
CA MET A 41 7.70 1.90 -5.81
C MET A 41 6.89 1.27 -6.95
N LYS A 42 7.18 0.02 -7.30
CA LYS A 42 6.42 -0.72 -8.34
C LYS A 42 4.93 -0.82 -8.00
N TYR A 43 4.58 -1.08 -6.74
CA TYR A 43 3.17 -1.13 -6.30
C TYR A 43 2.53 0.26 -6.27
N GLU A 44 3.28 1.32 -5.97
CA GLU A 44 2.76 2.70 -6.05
C GLU A 44 2.46 3.12 -7.50
N GLU A 45 3.31 2.72 -8.44
CA GLU A 45 3.13 2.99 -9.88
C GLU A 45 2.01 2.12 -10.49
N ASN A 46 1.91 0.87 -10.04
CA ASN A 46 0.96 -0.13 -10.57
C ASN A 46 0.17 -0.79 -9.42
N PRO A 47 -0.73 -0.05 -8.76
CA PRO A 47 -1.48 -0.53 -7.59
C PRO A 47 -2.29 -1.81 -7.85
N GLN A 48 -2.78 -2.02 -9.07
CA GLN A 48 -3.47 -3.22 -9.55
C GLN A 48 -2.61 -4.49 -9.52
N GLN A 49 -1.28 -4.35 -9.54
CA GLN A 49 -0.36 -5.49 -9.42
C GLN A 49 -0.08 -5.86 -7.96
N THR A 50 -0.68 -5.17 -6.98
CA THR A 50 -0.46 -5.44 -5.56
C THR A 50 -1.19 -6.71 -5.14
N PRO A 51 -0.48 -7.77 -4.72
CA PRO A 51 -1.12 -8.98 -4.21
C PRO A 51 -1.98 -8.67 -2.97
N PRO A 52 -3.09 -9.40 -2.74
CA PRO A 52 -3.96 -9.17 -1.58
C PRO A 52 -3.21 -9.10 -0.23
N GLY A 53 -2.23 -9.99 -0.01
CA GLY A 53 -1.42 -9.98 1.20
C GLY A 53 -0.60 -8.69 1.36
N PHE A 54 -0.03 -8.16 0.28
CA PHE A 54 0.65 -6.86 0.29
C PHE A 54 -0.32 -5.71 0.54
N GLY A 55 -1.55 -5.78 0.02
CA GLY A 55 -2.59 -4.80 0.31
C GLY A 55 -2.90 -4.71 1.81
N GLN A 56 -3.02 -5.86 2.48
CA GLN A 56 -3.18 -5.92 3.94
C GLN A 56 -1.95 -5.40 4.68
N GLY A 57 -0.75 -5.75 4.21
CA GLY A 57 0.51 -5.25 4.78
C GLY A 57 0.58 -3.72 4.72
N PHE A 58 0.29 -3.12 3.56
CA PHE A 58 0.26 -1.66 3.40
C PHE A 58 -0.80 -0.99 4.28
N SER A 59 -2.02 -1.52 4.30
CA SER A 59 -3.08 -1.03 5.18
C SER A 59 -2.65 -1.02 6.65
N THR A 60 -1.99 -2.11 7.08
CA THR A 60 -1.47 -2.26 8.45
C THR A 60 -0.37 -1.25 8.75
N ILE A 61 0.69 -1.16 7.93
CA ILE A 61 1.85 -0.30 8.23
C ILE A 61 1.52 1.19 8.12
N TYR A 62 0.55 1.56 7.30
CA TYR A 62 0.11 2.94 7.17
C TYR A 62 -0.99 3.32 8.16
N SER A 63 -1.55 2.34 8.89
CA SER A 63 -2.74 2.54 9.74
C SER A 63 -3.91 3.17 8.98
N ILE A 64 -4.11 2.76 7.72
CA ILE A 64 -5.17 3.25 6.83
C ILE A 64 -6.01 2.05 6.40
N PRO A 65 -7.36 2.08 6.52
CA PRO A 65 -8.21 0.97 6.11
C PRO A 65 -8.02 0.61 4.63
N ILE A 66 -8.02 -0.69 4.32
CA ILE A 66 -7.70 -1.21 2.98
C ILE A 66 -8.70 -0.71 1.92
N GLU A 67 -9.95 -0.47 2.31
CA GLU A 67 -11.04 0.05 1.48
C GLU A 67 -10.84 1.51 1.05
N VAL A 68 -10.01 2.26 1.80
CA VAL A 68 -9.67 3.66 1.52
C VAL A 68 -8.49 3.75 0.54
N ILE A 69 -7.68 2.69 0.41
CA ILE A 69 -6.52 2.66 -0.48
C ILE A 69 -6.93 2.08 -1.84
N ASN A 70 -6.59 2.80 -2.91
CA ASN A 70 -6.84 2.35 -4.27
C ASN A 70 -5.75 1.36 -4.71
N PHE A 71 -6.09 0.07 -4.69
CA PHE A 71 -5.29 -1.01 -5.26
C PHE A 71 -5.72 -1.39 -6.68
N GLY A 72 -6.44 -0.54 -7.41
CA GLY A 72 -6.85 -0.79 -8.80
C GLY A 72 -7.84 -1.95 -8.99
N ARG A 73 -8.48 -2.44 -7.91
CA ARG A 73 -9.62 -3.36 -8.02
C ARG A 73 -10.87 -2.54 -8.33
N GLU A 74 -11.32 -2.61 -9.58
CA GLU A 74 -12.68 -2.22 -9.93
C GLU A 74 -13.64 -3.11 -9.15
N SER A 75 -14.62 -2.49 -8.50
CA SER A 75 -15.72 -3.20 -7.85
C SER A 75 -16.42 -4.04 -8.92
N THR A 76 -16.38 -5.36 -8.78
CA THR A 76 -17.27 -6.28 -9.51
C THR A 76 -18.63 -6.31 -8.84
#